data_AF-A0A2H3DCP6-F1
#
_entry.id   AF-A0A2H3DCP6-F1
#
_cell.length_a   1.000
_cell.length_b   1.000
_cell.length_c   1.000
_cell.angle_alpha   90.00
_cell.angle_beta   90.00
_cell.angle_gamma   90.00
#
_symmetry.space_group_name_H-M   'P 1'
#
loop_
_entity.id
_entity.type
_entity.pdbx_description
1 polymer ?
#
loop_
_entity_poly.entity_id
_entity_poly.type
_entity_poly.pdbx_seq_one_letter_code
_entity_poly.pdbx_strand_id
1 'polypeptide(L)'
;MTQAIAYKGIVERRKVEVRHKTEINLDRIRVTVAEINGNEPDDASIWRAMRHKDMTRQARGFMWKSIHGAFKLGDFWDKLGPEYAGRVICPKCGAQETMEHILLECQIMGQELIWKLTEELWTKKHNNSLVVTKDDKGKRRTSATRLYRIIVSEARRIARGDDTPEKWHTEDEIRNVWLKTVNQRLMLDRLAANPRKYGTKATKKTIVLKTRSGVLENEVLLPEDWIHQRGVLATVLVKDFTKHPGVHSPVKRTCGVDVVDC
;
A
#
# COMPACT_ATOMS: atom_id res chain seq x y z
N MET A 1 -27.27 -1.15 35.42
CA MET A 1 -26.05 -0.72 34.70
C MET A 1 -25.76 -1.71 33.58
N THR A 2 -25.50 -1.27 32.35
CA THR A 2 -25.07 -2.18 31.26
C THR A 2 -23.56 -2.15 31.10
N GLN A 3 -22.97 -3.24 30.63
CA GLN A 3 -21.54 -3.32 30.34
C GLN A 3 -21.07 -2.19 29.39
N ALA A 4 -21.90 -1.81 28.43
CA ALA A 4 -21.62 -0.71 27.50
C ALA A 4 -21.49 0.65 28.20
N ILE A 5 -22.37 0.94 29.19
CA ILE A 5 -22.31 2.18 29.97
C ILE A 5 -21.10 2.19 30.89
N ALA A 6 -20.79 1.05 31.54
CA ALA A 6 -19.61 0.91 32.38
C ALA A 6 -18.31 1.07 31.57
N TYR A 7 -18.22 0.43 30.40
CA TYR A 7 -17.07 0.55 29.50
C TYR A 7 -16.90 1.99 28.99
N LYS A 8 -17.98 2.67 28.59
CA LYS A 8 -17.94 4.08 28.18
C LYS A 8 -17.41 4.97 29.31
N GLY A 9 -17.88 4.77 30.54
CA GLY A 9 -17.41 5.53 31.70
C GLY A 9 -15.94 5.27 32.04
N ILE A 10 -15.42 4.06 31.84
CA ILE A 10 -13.99 3.75 32.00
C ILE A 10 -13.16 4.45 30.92
N VAL A 11 -13.61 4.44 29.67
CA VAL A 11 -12.92 5.09 28.55
C VAL A 11 -12.87 6.61 28.75
N GLU A 12 -13.97 7.23 29.17
CA GLU A 12 -14.04 8.68 29.42
C GLU A 12 -13.15 9.13 30.58
N ARG A 13 -12.96 8.28 31.60
CA ARG A 13 -12.09 8.58 32.76
C ARG A 13 -10.61 8.32 32.51
N ARG A 14 -10.27 7.56 31.46
CA ARG A 14 -8.88 7.21 31.16
C ARG A 14 -8.22 8.39 30.45
N LYS A 15 -7.23 9.03 31.09
CA LYS A 15 -6.35 9.98 30.41
C LYS A 15 -5.65 9.23 29.26
N VAL A 16 -5.85 9.70 28.04
CA VAL A 16 -5.16 9.15 26.87
C VAL A 16 -3.73 9.65 26.93
N GLU A 17 -2.79 8.75 27.16
CA GLU A 17 -1.36 9.08 27.10
C GLU A 17 -1.00 9.54 25.70
N VAL A 18 -0.30 10.66 25.64
CA VAL A 18 0.22 11.21 24.40
C VAL A 18 1.30 10.28 23.87
N ARG A 19 1.09 9.76 22.67
CA ARG A 19 2.07 8.92 21.98
C ARG A 19 2.85 9.79 21.03
N HIS A 20 4.01 10.28 21.47
CA HIS A 20 4.85 11.19 20.71
C HIS A 20 5.14 10.73 19.27
N LYS A 21 5.46 9.44 19.05
CA LYS A 21 5.64 8.88 17.69
C LYS A 21 4.39 8.99 16.82
N THR A 22 3.20 8.88 17.41
CA THR A 22 1.94 9.01 16.67
C THR A 22 1.73 10.45 16.22
N GLU A 23 2.03 11.42 17.07
CA GLU A 23 1.93 12.85 16.73
C GLU A 23 2.88 13.23 15.60
N ILE A 24 4.17 12.86 15.73
CA ILE A 24 5.17 13.10 14.68
C ILE A 24 4.71 12.52 13.33
N ASN A 25 4.19 11.30 13.33
CA ASN A 25 3.73 10.66 12.10
C ASN A 25 2.46 11.33 11.53
N LEU A 26 1.55 11.79 12.39
CA LEU A 26 0.36 12.53 11.95
C LEU A 26 0.75 13.88 11.35
N ASP A 27 1.68 14.61 11.97
CA ASP A 27 2.18 15.89 11.47
C ASP A 27 2.91 15.73 10.13
N ARG A 28 3.75 14.69 9.99
CA ARG A 28 4.34 14.34 8.69
C ARG A 28 3.27 14.10 7.61
N ILE A 29 2.23 13.31 7.93
CA ILE A 29 1.13 13.06 7.00
C ILE A 29 0.41 14.36 6.63
N ARG A 30 0.16 15.24 7.60
CA ARG A 30 -0.52 16.52 7.38
C ARG A 30 0.25 17.39 6.38
N VAL A 31 1.53 17.61 6.65
CA VAL A 31 2.43 18.43 5.82
C VAL A 31 2.51 17.85 4.41
N THR A 32 2.80 16.55 4.26
CA THR A 32 2.90 15.93 2.93
C THR A 32 1.58 15.96 2.16
N VAL A 33 0.44 15.79 2.83
CA VAL A 33 -0.87 15.88 2.15
C VAL A 33 -1.18 17.33 1.74
N ALA A 34 -0.79 18.31 2.54
CA ALA A 34 -0.93 19.72 2.23
C ALA A 34 -0.07 20.10 1.02
N GLU A 35 1.18 19.64 0.94
CA GLU A 35 2.07 19.84 -0.21
C GLU A 35 1.47 19.28 -1.52
N ILE A 36 0.86 18.09 -1.46
CA ILE A 36 0.31 17.42 -2.65
C ILE A 36 -1.04 18.00 -3.07
N ASN A 37 -1.92 18.31 -2.11
CA ASN A 37 -3.33 18.63 -2.39
C ASN A 37 -3.71 20.10 -2.12
N GLY A 38 -2.80 20.89 -1.56
CA GLY A 38 -3.02 22.28 -1.13
C GLY A 38 -3.86 22.43 0.15
N ASN A 39 -4.29 21.33 0.78
CA ASN A 39 -5.15 21.35 1.96
C ASN A 39 -4.62 20.40 3.04
N GLU A 40 -4.43 20.93 4.25
CA GLU A 40 -4.00 20.17 5.41
C GLU A 40 -5.19 19.39 6.02
N PRO A 41 -5.10 18.06 6.16
CA PRO A 41 -6.17 17.26 6.77
C PRO A 41 -6.12 17.31 8.30
N ASP A 42 -7.28 17.24 8.96
CA ASP A 42 -7.33 16.96 10.39
C ASP A 42 -7.05 15.47 10.72
N ASP A 43 -6.66 15.16 11.96
CA ASP A 43 -6.37 13.78 12.39
C ASP A 43 -7.55 12.84 12.20
N ALA A 44 -8.76 13.29 12.54
CA ALA A 44 -9.96 12.46 12.43
C ALA A 44 -10.20 12.07 10.97
N SER A 45 -9.88 12.94 10.02
CA SER A 45 -9.93 12.71 8.58
C SER A 45 -8.87 11.71 8.13
N ILE A 46 -7.65 11.77 8.64
CA ILE A 46 -6.60 10.75 8.41
C ILE A 46 -7.09 9.37 8.88
N TRP A 47 -7.52 9.27 10.14
CA TRP A 47 -8.01 8.02 10.73
C TRP A 47 -9.29 7.48 10.06
N ARG A 48 -10.14 8.37 9.54
CA ARG A 48 -11.33 8.00 8.77
C ARG A 48 -10.95 7.47 7.40
N ALA A 49 -9.99 8.08 6.72
CA ALA A 49 -9.50 7.65 5.40
C ALA A 49 -8.93 6.23 5.46
N MET A 50 -8.20 5.88 6.51
CA MET A 50 -7.70 4.51 6.71
C MET A 50 -8.81 3.47 6.86
N ARG A 51 -9.97 3.85 7.40
CA ARG A 51 -11.10 2.93 7.58
C ARG A 51 -11.95 2.76 6.33
N HIS A 52 -11.48 3.22 5.17
CA HIS A 52 -12.24 3.13 3.94
C HIS A 52 -12.57 1.68 3.57
N LYS A 53 -13.79 1.44 3.11
CA LYS A 53 -14.33 0.11 2.77
C LYS A 53 -13.51 -0.66 1.72
N ASP A 54 -12.77 0.07 0.89
CA ASP A 54 -11.93 -0.52 -0.16
C ASP A 54 -10.60 -1.06 0.36
N MET A 55 -10.21 -0.74 1.60
CA MET A 55 -8.99 -1.22 2.24
C MET A 55 -9.25 -2.52 3.00
N THR A 56 -8.34 -3.48 2.87
CA THR A 56 -8.40 -4.75 3.60
C THR A 56 -8.09 -4.53 5.08
N ARG A 57 -8.58 -5.42 5.96
CA ARG A 57 -8.29 -5.34 7.41
C ARG A 57 -6.79 -5.36 7.67
N GLN A 58 -6.05 -6.13 6.87
CA GLN A 58 -4.60 -6.25 6.90
C GLN A 58 -3.93 -4.92 6.55
N ALA A 59 -4.31 -4.27 5.43
CA ALA A 59 -3.77 -2.96 5.06
C ALA A 59 -4.09 -1.89 6.12
N ARG A 60 -5.31 -1.90 6.69
CA ARG A 60 -5.69 -1.01 7.79
C ARG A 60 -4.82 -1.21 9.02
N GLY A 61 -4.64 -2.47 9.42
CA GLY A 61 -3.80 -2.82 10.57
C GLY A 61 -2.33 -2.44 10.36
N PHE A 62 -1.82 -2.63 9.14
CA PHE A 62 -0.47 -2.21 8.76
C PHE A 62 -0.30 -0.70 8.92
N MET A 63 -1.12 0.12 8.25
CA MET A 63 -1.03 1.57 8.35
C MET A 63 -1.23 2.08 9.77
N TRP A 64 -2.16 1.47 10.53
CA TRP A 64 -2.39 1.84 11.93
C TRP A 64 -1.12 1.62 12.76
N LYS A 65 -0.47 0.46 12.59
CA LYS A 65 0.79 0.17 13.26
C LYS A 65 1.92 1.09 12.78
N SER A 66 1.96 1.44 11.50
CA SER A 66 2.95 2.37 10.94
C SER A 66 2.82 3.76 11.57
N ILE A 67 1.62 4.34 11.60
CA ILE A 67 1.38 5.67 12.19
C ILE A 67 1.66 5.64 13.69
N HIS A 68 1.27 4.58 14.40
CA HIS A 68 1.57 4.47 15.82
C HIS A 68 3.03 4.13 16.14
N GLY A 69 3.88 3.84 15.14
CA GLY A 69 5.25 3.37 15.37
C GLY A 69 5.29 2.04 16.14
N ALA A 70 4.29 1.18 15.96
CA ALA A 70 4.11 -0.06 16.71
C ALA A 70 4.92 -1.25 16.16
N PHE A 71 5.69 -1.03 15.10
CA PHE A 71 6.64 -2.03 14.60
C PHE A 71 7.97 -1.92 15.35
N LYS A 72 8.59 -3.08 15.62
CA LYS A 72 9.92 -3.17 16.22
C LYS A 72 10.97 -2.96 15.12
N LEU A 73 11.45 -1.73 14.99
CA LEU A 73 12.42 -1.29 13.98
C LEU A 73 13.48 -0.43 14.65
N GLY A 74 14.68 -0.34 14.09
CA GLY A 74 15.69 0.69 14.39
C GLY A 74 15.76 1.07 15.87
N ASP A 75 15.21 2.25 16.21
CA ASP A 75 15.08 2.79 17.58
C ASP A 75 14.63 1.80 18.65
N PHE A 76 13.74 0.86 18.31
CA PHE A 76 13.24 -0.11 19.27
C PHE A 76 14.35 -1.09 19.67
N TRP A 77 15.10 -1.57 18.68
CA TRP A 77 16.20 -2.51 18.90
C TRP A 77 17.41 -1.80 19.52
N ASP A 78 17.66 -0.56 19.11
CA ASP A 78 18.75 0.28 19.63
C ASP A 78 18.62 0.49 21.15
N LYS A 79 17.39 0.72 21.64
CA LYS A 79 17.10 0.87 23.07
C LYS A 79 17.26 -0.40 23.89
N LEU A 80 17.24 -1.58 23.28
CA LEU A 80 17.32 -2.84 24.03
C LEU A 80 18.76 -3.22 24.37
N GLY A 81 19.73 -2.83 23.54
CA GLY A 81 21.15 -3.06 23.82
C GLY A 81 21.95 -3.47 22.58
N PRO A 82 23.29 -3.52 22.72
CA PRO A 82 24.22 -3.79 21.61
C PRO A 82 24.04 -5.19 21.00
N GLU A 83 23.47 -6.15 21.71
CA GLU A 83 23.16 -7.49 21.20
C GLU A 83 22.16 -7.47 20.04
N TYR A 84 21.39 -6.40 19.89
CA TYR A 84 20.44 -6.20 18.79
C TYR A 84 20.95 -5.24 17.71
N ALA A 85 22.23 -4.82 17.75
CA ALA A 85 22.80 -3.85 16.80
C ALA A 85 22.58 -4.28 15.32
N GLY A 86 22.66 -5.59 15.04
CA GLY A 86 22.39 -6.14 13.69
C GLY A 86 20.94 -6.01 13.20
N ARG A 87 19.99 -5.59 14.05
CA ARG A 87 18.58 -5.32 13.72
C ARG A 87 18.23 -3.83 13.72
N VAL A 88 19.19 -2.98 14.08
CA VAL A 88 19.01 -1.52 14.04
C VAL A 88 19.18 -1.00 12.62
N ILE A 89 20.08 -1.63 11.87
CA ILE A 89 20.55 -1.16 10.57
C ILE A 89 20.12 -2.15 9.48
N CYS A 90 19.69 -1.63 8.33
CA CYS A 90 19.45 -2.42 7.14
C CYS A 90 20.78 -3.05 6.66
N PRO A 91 20.89 -4.38 6.57
CA PRO A 91 22.14 -5.07 6.21
C PRO A 91 22.64 -4.75 4.80
N LYS A 92 21.75 -4.30 3.90
CA LYS A 92 22.13 -3.92 2.53
C LYS A 92 22.44 -2.44 2.38
N CYS A 93 21.67 -1.57 3.04
CA CYS A 93 21.78 -0.12 2.85
C CYS A 93 22.68 0.57 3.87
N GLY A 94 22.96 -0.06 5.01
CA GLY A 94 23.71 0.58 6.10
C GLY A 94 22.97 1.71 6.81
N ALA A 95 21.73 2.01 6.39
CA ALA A 95 20.86 3.00 7.03
C ALA A 95 20.09 2.40 8.20
N GLN A 96 19.76 3.22 9.20
CA GLN A 96 18.89 2.80 10.29
C GLN A 96 17.52 2.37 9.74
N GLU A 97 17.03 1.23 10.18
CA GLU A 97 15.77 0.69 9.69
C GLU A 97 14.58 1.48 10.24
N THR A 98 13.88 2.18 9.34
CA THR A 98 12.65 2.91 9.63
C THR A 98 11.53 2.45 8.70
N MET A 99 10.28 2.76 9.05
CA MET A 99 9.14 2.46 8.17
C MET A 99 9.27 3.16 6.80
N GLU A 100 9.85 4.36 6.79
CA GLU A 100 10.12 5.13 5.59
C GLU A 100 11.18 4.46 4.72
N HIS A 101 12.28 4.03 5.33
CA HIS A 101 13.33 3.27 4.65
C HIS A 101 12.77 2.02 3.98
N ILE A 102 12.04 1.18 4.74
CA ILE A 102 11.47 -0.08 4.23
C ILE A 102 10.55 0.15 3.03
N LEU A 103 9.71 1.19 3.09
CA LEU A 103 8.66 1.40 2.09
C LEU A 103 9.11 2.14 0.85
N LEU A 104 10.13 3.01 0.95
CA LEU A 104 10.46 3.99 -0.11
C LEU A 104 11.93 3.96 -0.56
N GLU A 105 12.86 3.55 0.30
CA GLU A 105 14.30 3.75 0.05
C GLU A 105 15.10 2.44 0.00
N CYS A 106 14.60 1.39 0.65
CA CYS A 106 15.35 0.16 0.85
C CYS A 106 15.73 -0.48 -0.49
N GLN A 107 16.99 -0.92 -0.58
CA GLN A 107 17.57 -1.57 -1.75
C GLN A 107 17.45 -3.10 -1.70
N ILE A 108 16.98 -3.66 -0.59
CA ILE A 108 16.66 -5.10 -0.52
C ILE A 108 15.55 -5.34 -1.55
N MET A 109 15.74 -6.34 -2.42
CA MET A 109 14.82 -6.59 -3.52
C MET A 109 13.44 -6.87 -2.94
N GLY A 110 12.47 -6.03 -3.30
CA GLY A 110 11.16 -6.03 -2.67
C GLY A 110 10.40 -4.78 -3.02
N GLN A 111 10.66 -3.69 -2.29
CA GLN A 111 9.88 -2.45 -2.40
C GLN A 111 9.91 -1.87 -3.83
N GLU A 112 11.10 -1.75 -4.44
CA GLU A 112 11.26 -1.17 -5.78
C GLU A 112 10.48 -1.97 -6.84
N LEU A 113 10.62 -3.30 -6.81
CA LEU A 113 9.92 -4.19 -7.73
C LEU A 113 8.40 -4.12 -7.51
N ILE A 114 7.93 -4.07 -6.27
CA ILE A 114 6.49 -3.95 -5.97
C ILE A 114 5.94 -2.62 -6.50
N TRP A 115 6.67 -1.52 -6.35
CA TRP A 115 6.25 -0.23 -6.90
C TRP A 115 6.23 -0.24 -8.42
N LYS A 116 7.24 -0.84 -9.07
CA LYS A 116 7.26 -1.06 -10.51
C LYS A 116 6.03 -1.86 -10.98
N LEU A 117 5.75 -3.00 -10.35
CA LEU A 117 4.57 -3.83 -10.67
C LEU A 117 3.24 -3.09 -10.42
N THR A 118 3.21 -2.20 -9.41
CA THR A 118 2.06 -1.35 -9.11
C THR A 118 1.83 -0.31 -10.20
N GLU A 119 2.90 0.33 -10.66
CA GLU A 119 2.89 1.30 -11.75
C GLU A 119 2.50 0.64 -13.08
N GLU A 120 3.06 -0.53 -13.40
CA GLU A 120 2.69 -1.31 -14.59
C GLU A 120 1.20 -1.65 -14.60
N LEU A 121 0.65 -2.06 -13.47
CA LEU A 121 -0.79 -2.34 -13.36
C LEU A 121 -1.63 -1.06 -13.52
N TRP A 122 -1.19 0.07 -12.97
CA TRP A 122 -1.87 1.35 -13.11
C TRP A 122 -1.87 1.85 -14.57
N THR A 123 -0.72 1.80 -15.22
CA THR A 123 -0.49 2.31 -16.58
C THR A 123 -1.19 1.53 -17.67
N LYS A 124 -1.59 0.27 -17.42
CA LYS A 124 -2.50 -0.47 -18.31
C LYS A 124 -3.81 0.26 -18.60
N LYS A 125 -4.27 1.08 -17.66
CA LYS A 125 -5.57 1.76 -17.74
C LYS A 125 -5.46 3.28 -17.74
N HIS A 126 -4.41 3.82 -17.15
CA HIS A 126 -4.28 5.24 -16.88
C HIS A 126 -2.93 5.76 -17.37
N ASN A 127 -2.94 6.78 -18.24
CA ASN A 127 -1.72 7.34 -18.83
C ASN A 127 -0.99 8.35 -17.94
N ASN A 128 -1.43 8.54 -16.68
CA ASN A 128 -0.85 9.50 -15.76
C ASN A 128 -0.14 8.81 -14.60
N SER A 129 0.75 9.54 -13.94
CA SER A 129 1.36 9.07 -12.70
C SER A 129 0.27 8.81 -11.64
N LEU A 130 0.58 7.92 -10.71
CA LEU A 130 -0.26 7.41 -9.63
C LEU A 130 -0.95 8.51 -8.76
N VAL A 131 -0.62 9.79 -8.93
CA VAL A 131 -0.94 10.87 -7.98
C VAL A 131 -2.25 11.63 -8.30
N VAL A 132 -2.88 11.50 -9.47
CA VAL A 132 -4.06 12.35 -9.82
C VAL A 132 -5.34 11.54 -10.06
N THR A 133 -6.38 11.78 -9.26
CA THR A 133 -7.72 11.19 -9.45
C THR A 133 -8.86 12.22 -9.53
N LYS A 134 -8.56 13.43 -9.99
CA LYS A 134 -9.56 14.38 -10.47
C LYS A 134 -9.62 14.29 -11.99
N ASP A 135 -10.81 14.38 -12.57
CA ASP A 135 -10.98 14.55 -14.01
C ASP A 135 -10.73 16.01 -14.43
N ASP A 136 -10.78 16.27 -15.74
CA ASP A 136 -10.54 17.59 -16.35
C ASP A 136 -11.57 18.65 -15.92
N LYS A 137 -12.63 18.23 -15.22
CA LYS A 137 -13.68 19.07 -14.62
C LYS A 137 -13.59 19.13 -13.09
N GLY A 138 -12.49 18.64 -12.50
CA GLY A 138 -12.25 18.65 -11.05
C GLY A 138 -13.03 17.60 -10.25
N LYS A 139 -13.82 16.73 -10.89
CA LYS A 139 -14.64 15.70 -10.24
C LYS A 139 -13.84 14.42 -10.03
N ARG A 140 -14.06 13.75 -8.88
CA ARG A 140 -13.33 12.54 -8.50
C ARG A 140 -13.68 11.37 -9.43
N ARG A 141 -12.68 10.78 -10.08
CA ARG A 141 -12.84 9.54 -10.87
C ARG A 141 -13.02 8.35 -9.92
N THR A 142 -14.26 8.09 -9.51
CA THR A 142 -14.60 7.13 -8.44
C THR A 142 -13.99 5.74 -8.61
N SER A 143 -13.97 5.18 -9.83
CA SER A 143 -13.36 3.87 -10.11
C SER A 143 -11.83 3.90 -10.14
N ALA A 144 -11.21 4.96 -10.69
CA ALA A 144 -9.76 5.13 -10.72
C ALA A 144 -9.22 5.36 -9.29
N THR A 145 -9.86 6.23 -8.50
CA THR A 145 -9.51 6.43 -7.09
C THR A 145 -9.65 5.14 -6.29
N ARG A 146 -10.66 4.31 -6.60
CA ARG A 146 -10.84 3.01 -5.96
C ARG A 146 -9.70 2.05 -6.30
N LEU A 147 -9.33 1.94 -7.59
CA LEU A 147 -8.22 1.09 -8.03
C LEU A 147 -6.91 1.53 -7.35
N TYR A 148 -6.62 2.83 -7.38
CA TYR A 148 -5.45 3.43 -6.73
C TYR A 148 -5.35 3.04 -5.25
N ARG A 149 -6.43 3.28 -4.48
CA ARG A 149 -6.46 2.94 -3.06
C ARG A 149 -6.20 1.46 -2.82
N ILE A 150 -6.77 0.60 -3.66
CA ILE A 150 -6.57 -0.84 -3.55
C ILE A 150 -5.10 -1.18 -3.75
N ILE A 151 -4.52 -0.83 -4.90
CA ILE A 151 -3.19 -1.31 -5.30
C ILE A 151 -2.08 -0.72 -4.42
N VAL A 152 -2.15 0.57 -4.09
CA VAL A 152 -1.16 1.22 -3.22
C VAL A 152 -1.23 0.69 -1.79
N SER A 153 -2.43 0.41 -1.28
CA SER A 153 -2.57 -0.12 0.08
C SER A 153 -2.03 -1.55 0.23
N GLU A 154 -2.12 -2.36 -0.83
CA GLU A 154 -1.57 -3.71 -0.83
C GLU A 154 -0.05 -3.69 -1.10
N ALA A 155 0.44 -2.81 -1.98
CA ALA A 155 1.86 -2.66 -2.29
C ALA A 155 2.69 -2.38 -1.03
N ARG A 156 2.27 -1.35 -0.26
CA ARG A 156 2.92 -0.97 1.01
C ARG A 156 3.01 -2.12 2.01
N ARG A 157 2.05 -3.03 2.00
CA ARG A 157 2.00 -4.16 2.93
C ARG A 157 3.03 -5.24 2.58
N ILE A 158 3.28 -5.45 1.29
CA ILE A 158 4.16 -6.53 0.80
C ILE A 158 5.63 -6.14 0.90
N ALA A 159 5.96 -4.85 0.83
CA ALA A 159 7.34 -4.34 0.85
C ALA A 159 8.16 -4.71 2.10
N ARG A 160 7.56 -5.31 3.13
CA ARG A 160 8.26 -5.77 4.33
C ARG A 160 8.71 -7.24 4.17
N GLY A 161 10.01 -7.45 3.94
CA GLY A 161 10.68 -8.75 3.96
C GLY A 161 11.21 -9.15 5.34
N ASP A 162 11.92 -10.27 5.42
CA ASP A 162 12.76 -10.65 6.56
C ASP A 162 14.15 -10.04 6.38
N ASP A 163 14.80 -9.64 7.47
CA ASP A 163 16.08 -8.91 7.44
C ASP A 163 17.26 -9.87 7.19
N THR A 164 17.04 -11.17 7.32
CA THR A 164 18.08 -12.19 7.07
C THR A 164 18.31 -12.39 5.57
N PRO A 165 19.54 -12.19 5.05
CA PRO A 165 19.87 -12.36 3.63
C PRO A 165 19.44 -13.70 3.02
N GLU A 166 19.51 -14.78 3.79
CA GLU A 166 19.17 -16.14 3.35
C GLU A 166 17.68 -16.32 3.09
N LYS A 167 16.84 -15.40 3.59
CA LYS A 167 15.38 -15.41 3.42
C LYS A 167 14.88 -14.27 2.55
N TRP A 168 15.78 -13.53 1.92
CA TRP A 168 15.35 -12.49 0.99
C TRP A 168 14.63 -13.12 -0.20
N HIS A 169 13.52 -12.50 -0.56
CA HIS A 169 12.73 -13.01 -1.66
C HIS A 169 13.45 -12.84 -2.99
N THR A 170 13.29 -13.84 -3.84
CA THR A 170 13.67 -13.71 -5.25
C THR A 170 12.69 -12.79 -5.98
N GLU A 171 13.09 -12.28 -7.15
CA GLU A 171 12.21 -11.45 -7.98
C GLU A 171 10.90 -12.19 -8.32
N ASP A 172 10.97 -13.49 -8.63
CA ASP A 172 9.79 -14.30 -8.94
C ASP A 172 8.90 -14.53 -7.72
N GLU A 173 9.47 -14.71 -6.52
CA GLU A 173 8.69 -14.79 -5.29
C GLU A 173 7.93 -13.48 -5.03
N ILE A 174 8.58 -12.33 -5.18
CA ILE A 174 7.95 -11.01 -5.00
C ILE A 174 6.81 -10.82 -6.00
N ARG A 175 7.05 -11.15 -7.28
CA ARG A 175 6.02 -11.12 -8.33
C ARG A 175 4.84 -12.01 -8.00
N ASN A 176 5.10 -13.26 -7.58
CA ASN A 176 4.06 -14.21 -7.21
C ASN A 176 3.25 -13.73 -6.00
N VAL A 177 3.90 -13.13 -4.99
CA VAL A 177 3.22 -12.55 -3.82
C VAL A 177 2.37 -11.34 -4.23
N TRP A 178 2.86 -10.47 -5.12
CA TRP A 178 2.11 -9.36 -5.68
C TRP A 178 0.87 -9.85 -6.44
N LEU A 179 1.05 -10.73 -7.42
CA LEU A 179 -0.03 -11.30 -8.23
C LEU A 179 -1.07 -12.00 -7.37
N LYS A 180 -0.63 -12.84 -6.42
CA LYS A 180 -1.51 -13.51 -5.45
C LYS A 180 -2.34 -12.49 -4.66
N THR A 181 -1.71 -11.41 -4.19
CA THR A 181 -2.39 -10.37 -3.40
C THR A 181 -3.42 -9.61 -4.24
N VAL A 182 -3.07 -9.20 -5.45
CA VAL A 182 -3.99 -8.47 -6.36
C VAL A 182 -5.16 -9.35 -6.79
N ASN A 183 -4.91 -10.63 -7.12
CA ASN A 183 -5.93 -11.61 -7.48
C ASN A 183 -6.85 -11.95 -6.30
N GLN A 184 -6.30 -12.09 -5.09
CA GLN A 184 -7.12 -12.25 -3.89
C GLN A 184 -8.02 -11.03 -3.67
N ARG A 185 -7.52 -9.81 -3.94
CA ARG A 185 -8.34 -8.60 -3.83
C ARG A 185 -9.43 -8.53 -4.90
N LEU A 186 -9.17 -9.00 -6.12
CA LEU A 186 -10.15 -9.15 -7.19
C LEU A 186 -11.27 -10.13 -6.77
N MET A 187 -10.90 -11.28 -6.20
CA MET A 187 -11.85 -12.25 -5.64
C MET A 187 -12.75 -11.61 -4.56
N LEU A 188 -12.15 -10.87 -3.62
CA LEU A 188 -12.90 -10.15 -2.59
C LEU A 188 -13.87 -9.11 -3.17
N ASP A 189 -13.47 -8.41 -4.25
CA ASP A 189 -14.35 -7.47 -4.95
C ASP A 189 -15.54 -8.18 -5.62
N ARG A 190 -15.31 -9.34 -6.25
CA ARG A 190 -16.39 -10.17 -6.83
C ARG A 190 -17.37 -10.61 -5.75
N LEU A 191 -16.86 -11.12 -4.62
CA LEU A 191 -17.69 -11.55 -3.50
C LEU A 191 -18.49 -10.38 -2.92
N ALA A 192 -17.85 -9.23 -2.70
CA ALA A 192 -18.50 -8.04 -2.17
C ALA A 192 -19.56 -7.46 -3.10
N ALA A 193 -19.54 -7.80 -4.40
CA ALA A 193 -20.55 -7.37 -5.36
C ALA A 193 -21.85 -8.17 -5.28
N ASN A 194 -21.91 -9.27 -4.53
CA ASN A 194 -23.07 -10.16 -4.48
C ASN A 194 -24.21 -9.57 -3.62
N PRO A 195 -25.32 -9.09 -4.23
CA PRO A 195 -26.43 -8.48 -3.51
C PRO A 195 -27.24 -9.49 -2.70
N ARG A 196 -27.27 -10.76 -3.12
CA ARG A 196 -27.99 -11.83 -2.40
C ARG A 196 -27.37 -12.10 -1.03
N LYS A 197 -26.03 -11.97 -0.93
CA LYS A 197 -25.29 -12.20 0.32
C LYS A 197 -25.19 -10.95 1.20
N TYR A 198 -25.01 -9.78 0.59
CA TYR A 198 -24.67 -8.54 1.32
C TYR A 198 -25.76 -7.46 1.29
N GLY A 199 -26.88 -7.67 0.59
CA GLY A 199 -28.00 -6.74 0.53
C GLY A 199 -27.58 -5.33 0.16
N THR A 200 -28.02 -4.33 0.94
CA THR A 200 -27.70 -2.91 0.74
C THR A 200 -26.21 -2.58 0.98
N LYS A 201 -25.45 -3.47 1.63
CA LYS A 201 -24.00 -3.32 1.85
C LYS A 201 -23.17 -3.82 0.67
N ALA A 202 -23.79 -4.48 -0.32
CA ALA A 202 -23.09 -4.96 -1.50
C ALA A 202 -22.47 -3.80 -2.29
N THR A 203 -21.27 -4.02 -2.82
CA THR A 203 -20.66 -3.07 -3.76
C THR A 203 -21.40 -3.14 -5.08
N LYS A 204 -21.77 -1.99 -5.65
CA LYS A 204 -22.45 -1.97 -6.95
C LYS A 204 -21.57 -2.64 -8.00
N LYS A 205 -22.14 -3.61 -8.72
CA LYS A 205 -21.49 -4.34 -9.82
C LYS A 205 -20.81 -3.40 -10.83
N THR A 206 -21.50 -2.32 -11.21
CA THR A 206 -20.97 -1.31 -12.14
C THR A 206 -19.68 -0.65 -11.65
N ILE A 207 -19.52 -0.45 -10.33
CA ILE A 207 -18.29 0.09 -9.75
C ILE A 207 -17.17 -0.95 -9.85
N VAL A 208 -17.46 -2.22 -9.55
CA VAL A 208 -16.45 -3.30 -9.60
C VAL A 208 -15.95 -3.51 -11.04
N LEU A 209 -16.88 -3.62 -12.01
CA LEU A 209 -16.56 -3.71 -13.43
C LEU A 209 -15.70 -2.53 -13.87
N LYS A 210 -16.15 -1.28 -13.62
CA LYS A 210 -15.38 -0.08 -13.96
C LYS A 210 -14.06 0.05 -13.22
N THR A 211 -13.88 -0.57 -12.05
CA THR A 211 -12.60 -0.54 -11.33
C THR A 211 -11.60 -1.46 -12.00
N ARG A 212 -12.04 -2.68 -12.35
CA ARG A 212 -11.19 -3.79 -12.80
C ARG A 212 -11.04 -3.91 -14.31
N SER A 213 -11.95 -3.32 -15.09
CA SER A 213 -11.82 -3.30 -16.54
C SER A 213 -10.54 -2.57 -16.97
N GLY A 214 -9.89 -3.05 -18.02
CA GLY A 214 -8.59 -2.59 -18.51
C GLY A 214 -7.38 -3.13 -17.76
N VAL A 215 -7.56 -3.93 -16.69
CA VAL A 215 -6.43 -4.55 -15.95
C VAL A 215 -6.53 -6.07 -15.86
N LEU A 216 -7.53 -6.68 -16.48
CA LEU A 216 -7.71 -8.14 -16.48
C LEU A 216 -6.92 -8.79 -17.61
N GLU A 217 -6.52 -10.03 -17.38
CA GLU A 217 -5.95 -10.90 -18.39
C GLU A 217 -7.02 -11.35 -19.38
N ASN A 218 -6.69 -11.36 -20.67
CA ASN A 218 -7.58 -11.81 -21.75
C ASN A 218 -8.99 -11.19 -21.70
N GLU A 219 -9.08 -9.91 -21.35
CA GLU A 219 -10.36 -9.22 -21.11
C GLU A 219 -11.30 -9.23 -22.32
N VAL A 220 -10.75 -9.30 -23.54
CA VAL A 220 -11.52 -9.45 -24.78
C VAL A 220 -12.35 -10.74 -24.80
N LEU A 221 -11.88 -11.80 -24.13
CA LEU A 221 -12.57 -13.07 -24.01
C LEU A 221 -13.55 -13.10 -22.84
N LEU A 222 -13.51 -12.08 -21.97
CA LEU A 222 -14.41 -11.97 -20.83
C LEU A 222 -15.73 -11.32 -21.29
N PRO A 223 -16.89 -11.87 -20.87
CA PRO A 223 -18.14 -11.19 -21.08
C PRO A 223 -18.21 -9.89 -20.28
N GLU A 224 -19.07 -8.99 -20.74
CA GLU A 224 -19.26 -7.65 -20.12
C GLU A 224 -19.58 -7.75 -18.61
N ASP A 225 -20.29 -8.82 -18.20
CA ASP A 225 -20.44 -9.20 -16.79
C ASP A 225 -19.73 -10.52 -16.44
N TRP A 226 -18.44 -10.44 -16.17
CA TRP A 226 -17.64 -11.56 -15.68
C TRP A 226 -17.78 -11.81 -14.16
N ILE A 227 -18.48 -10.95 -13.39
CA ILE A 227 -18.47 -11.02 -11.92
C ILE A 227 -19.22 -12.25 -11.40
N HIS A 228 -20.38 -12.55 -11.99
CA HIS A 228 -21.30 -13.60 -11.51
C HIS A 228 -21.37 -14.84 -12.41
N GLN A 229 -20.63 -14.88 -13.51
CA GLN A 229 -20.58 -16.07 -14.34
C GLN A 229 -19.81 -17.20 -13.65
N ARG A 230 -20.43 -18.38 -13.65
CA ARG A 230 -19.80 -19.63 -13.23
C ARG A 230 -18.80 -20.05 -14.30
N GLY A 231 -17.63 -20.54 -13.90
CA GLY A 231 -16.59 -21.00 -14.82
C GLY A 231 -15.66 -19.91 -15.36
N VAL A 232 -15.89 -18.63 -15.08
CA VAL A 232 -15.00 -17.54 -15.51
C VAL A 232 -13.95 -17.23 -14.43
N LEU A 233 -12.70 -17.49 -14.80
CA LEU A 233 -11.51 -17.13 -14.02
C LEU A 233 -10.99 -15.78 -14.50
N ALA A 234 -11.38 -14.70 -13.82
CA ALA A 234 -10.79 -13.39 -14.03
C ALA A 234 -9.52 -13.27 -13.18
N THR A 235 -8.38 -13.12 -13.84
CA THR A 235 -7.06 -12.88 -13.24
C THR A 235 -6.51 -11.54 -13.70
N VAL A 236 -5.64 -10.95 -12.87
CA VAL A 236 -4.77 -9.86 -13.29
C VAL A 236 -3.45 -10.47 -13.70
N LEU A 237 -3.02 -10.19 -14.92
CA LEU A 237 -1.67 -10.49 -15.39
C LEU A 237 -0.85 -9.21 -15.37
N VAL A 238 0.34 -9.26 -14.80
CA VAL A 238 1.40 -8.27 -15.05
C VAL A 238 2.35 -8.96 -16.03
N LYS A 239 2.72 -8.30 -17.14
CA LYS A 239 3.42 -8.97 -18.26
C LYS A 239 4.66 -9.71 -17.75
N ASP A 240 4.85 -10.94 -18.23
CA ASP A 240 6.09 -11.69 -18.01
C ASP A 240 7.27 -10.98 -18.66
N PHE A 241 8.33 -10.72 -17.89
CA PHE A 241 9.62 -10.22 -18.42
C PHE A 241 10.52 -11.35 -18.95
N THR A 242 10.05 -12.59 -18.93
CA THR A 242 10.82 -13.74 -19.42
C THR A 242 10.72 -13.85 -20.94
N LYS A 243 11.31 -12.87 -21.65
CA LYS A 243 11.94 -13.00 -22.98
C LYS A 243 12.20 -11.61 -23.58
N HIS A 244 13.38 -11.04 -23.31
CA HIS A 244 14.15 -10.35 -24.34
C HIS A 244 15.65 -10.54 -24.08
N PRO A 245 16.44 -10.98 -25.08
CA PRO A 245 17.89 -11.09 -24.97
C PRO A 245 18.52 -9.72 -25.21
N GLY A 246 19.29 -9.24 -24.23
CA GLY A 246 20.25 -8.16 -24.40
C GLY A 246 19.66 -6.75 -24.52
N VAL A 247 20.13 -5.84 -23.65
CA VAL A 247 20.83 -4.60 -24.02
C VAL A 247 20.93 -3.72 -22.77
N HIS A 248 22.17 -3.55 -22.32
CA HIS A 248 22.79 -2.44 -21.60
C HIS A 248 21.98 -1.58 -20.61
N SER A 249 22.37 -1.71 -19.34
CA SER A 249 22.38 -0.62 -18.36
C SER A 249 23.17 0.57 -18.93
N PRO A 250 22.68 1.81 -18.82
CA PRO A 250 23.29 2.68 -17.81
C PRO A 250 22.37 3.80 -17.27
N VAL A 251 22.27 3.96 -15.95
CA VAL A 251 22.23 5.30 -15.34
C VAL A 251 22.96 5.23 -13.99
N LYS A 252 24.23 5.61 -14.00
CA LYS A 252 24.93 6.02 -12.77
C LYS A 252 24.29 7.34 -12.32
N ARG A 253 23.64 7.37 -11.16
CA ARG A 253 23.43 8.63 -10.44
C ARG A 253 24.78 9.00 -9.82
N THR A 254 25.45 9.97 -10.39
CA THR A 254 26.61 10.62 -9.77
C THR A 254 26.12 11.42 -8.57
N CYS A 255 26.56 11.03 -7.37
CA CYS A 255 26.56 11.91 -6.22
C CYS A 255 27.61 13.01 -6.47
N GLY A 256 27.15 14.24 -6.70
CA GLY A 256 27.99 15.43 -6.58
C GLY A 256 28.15 15.76 -5.11
N VAL A 257 29.37 15.57 -4.59
CA VAL A 257 29.82 16.13 -3.32
C VAL A 257 30.56 17.41 -3.69
N ASP A 258 29.91 18.56 -3.55
CA ASP A 258 30.61 19.83 -3.58
C ASP A 258 31.22 20.06 -2.20
N VAL A 259 32.51 19.72 -2.10
CA VAL A 259 33.41 20.20 -1.07
C VAL A 259 33.76 21.64 -1.43
N VAL A 260 33.40 22.59 -0.59
CA VAL A 260 33.92 23.96 -0.65
C VAL A 260 34.64 24.21 0.67
N ASP A 261 35.96 24.07 0.64
CA ASP A 261 36.89 24.66 1.60
C ASP A 261 37.83 25.58 0.81
N CYS A 262 37.63 26.89 0.98
CA CYS A 262 38.62 27.99 0.98
C CYS A 262 37.92 29.23 1.53
#